data_AF-A0A1B2HHZ9-F1
#
_entry.id   AF-A0A1B2HHZ9-F1
#
_cell.length_a   1.000
_cell.length_b   1.000
_cell.length_c   1.000
_cell.angle_alpha   90.00
_cell.angle_beta   90.00
_cell.angle_gamma   90.00
#
_symmetry.space_group_name_H-M   'P 1'
#
loop_
_entity.id
_entity.type
_entity.pdbx_description
1 polymer ?
#
loop_
_entity_poly.entity_id
_entity_poly.type
_entity_poly.pdbx_seq_one_letter_code
_entity_poly.pdbx_strand_id
1 'polypeptide(L)'
;MHLADGGGTSSPPEFGQRRLKVDPSAIPQARAAFEHALDEFEAKIERISSQLPTRPWAGDPISSETSKAFNEQTSEKALTALTFYKKQLLGVIDQLRKIEEQYRMVEGDNTALWGKHLQD
;
A
#
# COMPACT_ATOMS: atom_id res chain seq x y z
N MET A 1 19.72 27.06 33.01
CA MET A 1 19.84 26.66 31.60
C MET A 1 19.07 25.36 31.43
N HIS A 2 17.92 25.41 30.75
CA HIS A 2 17.15 24.21 30.42
C HIS A 2 17.58 23.72 29.03
N LEU A 3 18.21 22.55 28.97
CA LEU A 3 18.38 21.81 27.72
C LEU A 3 17.09 21.03 27.47
N ALA A 4 16.40 21.37 26.37
CA ALA A 4 15.30 20.58 25.85
C ALA A 4 15.87 19.48 24.96
N ASP A 5 15.82 18.24 25.45
CA ASP A 5 16.10 17.03 24.69
C ASP A 5 14.91 16.77 23.74
N GLY A 6 15.11 17.11 22.46
CA GLY A 6 14.14 16.93 21.38
C GLY A 6 14.27 15.59 20.69
N GLY A 7 14.40 14.49 21.42
CA GLY A 7 14.51 13.13 20.89
C GLY A 7 13.16 12.45 20.68
N GLY A 8 12.25 13.05 19.91
CA GLY A 8 10.99 12.40 19.54
C GLY A 8 11.22 11.40 18.40
N THR A 9 11.63 10.17 18.72
CA THR A 9 11.58 9.06 17.74
C THR A 9 10.11 8.78 17.39
N SER A 10 9.60 9.41 16.33
CA SER A 10 8.32 9.02 15.75
C SER A 10 8.54 7.69 15.01
N SER A 11 8.44 6.59 15.74
CA SER A 11 8.29 5.27 15.11
C SER A 11 7.12 5.36 14.14
N PRO A 12 7.27 4.90 12.87
CA PRO A 12 6.14 4.82 11.96
C PRO A 12 5.00 4.05 12.66
N PRO A 13 3.73 4.46 12.47
CA PRO A 13 2.62 3.71 13.04
C PRO A 13 2.75 2.24 12.63
N GLU A 14 2.86 1.34 13.61
CA GLU A 14 2.76 -0.09 13.37
C GLU A 14 1.35 -0.38 12.88
N PHE A 15 1.19 -0.45 11.57
CA PHE A 15 0.02 -1.05 10.96
C PHE A 15 0.13 -2.56 11.19
N GLY A 16 -0.20 -3.01 12.40
CA GLY A 16 -0.24 -4.43 12.76
C GLY A 16 -1.06 -5.23 11.74
N GLN A 17 -0.74 -6.52 11.58
CA GLN A 17 -1.42 -7.40 10.61
C GLN A 17 -2.92 -7.50 10.94
N ARG A 18 -3.74 -6.61 10.35
CA ARG A 18 -5.19 -6.65 10.45
C ARG A 18 -5.73 -7.63 9.42
N ARG A 19 -6.40 -8.68 9.88
CA ARG A 19 -7.06 -9.65 9.00
C ARG A 19 -8.39 -9.04 8.51
N LEU A 20 -8.54 -8.93 7.20
CA LEU A 20 -9.81 -8.55 6.57
C LEU A 20 -10.66 -9.82 6.39
N LYS A 21 -11.89 -9.80 6.91
CA LYS A 21 -12.88 -10.85 6.64
C LYS A 21 -13.81 -10.35 5.55
N VAL A 22 -13.93 -11.10 4.45
CA VAL A 22 -14.77 -10.76 3.30
C VAL A 22 -15.67 -11.95 3.01
N ASP A 23 -16.94 -11.70 2.75
CA ASP A 23 -17.86 -12.74 2.25
C ASP A 23 -17.44 -13.15 0.83
N PRO A 24 -17.46 -14.44 0.46
CA PRO A 24 -17.06 -14.90 -0.86
C PRO A 24 -17.74 -14.17 -2.02
N SER A 25 -19.03 -13.86 -1.87
CA SER A 25 -19.81 -13.12 -2.87
C SER A 25 -19.37 -11.66 -3.04
N ALA A 26 -18.75 -11.09 -2.01
CA ALA A 26 -18.26 -9.72 -2.00
C ALA A 26 -16.80 -9.59 -2.47
N ILE A 27 -16.07 -10.68 -2.67
CA ILE A 27 -14.66 -10.67 -3.10
C ILE A 27 -14.44 -9.86 -4.39
N PRO A 28 -15.24 -10.02 -5.46
CA PRO A 28 -15.02 -9.24 -6.69
C PRO A 28 -15.16 -7.73 -6.47
N GLN A 29 -16.12 -7.34 -5.63
CA GLN A 29 -16.38 -5.93 -5.29
C GLN A 29 -15.26 -5.37 -4.42
N ALA A 30 -14.80 -6.13 -3.43
CA ALA A 30 -13.66 -5.75 -2.60
C ALA A 30 -12.39 -5.58 -3.45
N ARG A 31 -12.12 -6.50 -4.38
CA ARG A 31 -10.97 -6.41 -5.29
C ARG A 31 -11.03 -5.14 -6.13
N ALA A 32 -12.18 -4.85 -6.75
CA ALA A 32 -12.38 -3.64 -7.54
C ALA A 32 -12.16 -2.36 -6.72
N ALA A 33 -12.59 -2.33 -5.45
CA ALA A 33 -12.36 -1.19 -4.57
C ALA A 33 -10.87 -0.97 -4.26
N PHE A 34 -10.10 -2.05 -4.03
CA PHE A 34 -8.66 -1.95 -3.81
C PHE A 34 -7.89 -1.56 -5.09
N GLU A 35 -8.33 -2.05 -6.25
CA GLU A 35 -7.79 -1.64 -7.56
C GLU A 35 -8.01 -0.14 -7.79
N HIS A 36 -9.23 0.35 -7.58
CA HIS A 36 -9.52 1.78 -7.68
C HIS A 36 -8.72 2.63 -6.70
N ALA A 37 -8.56 2.17 -5.45
CA ALA A 37 -7.73 2.84 -4.46
C ALA A 37 -6.25 2.89 -4.86
N LEU A 38 -5.74 1.83 -5.50
CA LEU A 38 -4.39 1.79 -6.04
C LEU A 38 -4.22 2.78 -7.20
N ASP A 39 -5.17 2.83 -8.13
CA ASP A 39 -5.15 3.76 -9.27
C ASP A 39 -5.14 5.22 -8.78
N GLU A 40 -6.01 5.56 -7.83
CA GLU A 40 -6.01 6.89 -7.21
C GLU A 40 -4.70 7.21 -6.50
N PHE A 41 -4.14 6.23 -5.79
CA PHE A 41 -2.89 6.38 -5.08
C PHE A 41 -1.73 6.66 -6.06
N GLU A 42 -1.62 5.87 -7.13
CA GLU A 42 -0.57 6.05 -8.14
C GLU A 42 -0.66 7.42 -8.81
N ALA A 43 -1.85 7.85 -9.22
CA ALA A 43 -2.06 9.15 -9.85
C ALA A 43 -1.66 10.33 -8.94
N LYS A 44 -1.95 10.24 -7.64
CA LYS A 44 -1.58 11.28 -6.67
C LYS A 44 -0.08 11.29 -6.40
N ILE A 45 0.54 10.12 -6.31
CA ILE A 45 1.95 9.98 -5.92
C ILE A 45 2.90 10.30 -7.07
N GLU A 46 2.57 9.91 -8.30
CA GLU A 46 3.35 10.25 -9.49
C GLU A 46 3.56 11.77 -9.57
N ARG A 47 2.48 12.54 -9.37
CA ARG A 47 2.50 14.00 -9.40
C ARG A 47 3.39 14.63 -8.34
N ILE A 48 3.38 14.08 -7.11
CA ILE A 48 4.02 14.72 -5.95
C ILE A 48 5.45 14.22 -5.73
N SER A 49 5.78 13.01 -6.16
CA SER A 49 7.08 12.36 -5.91
C SER A 49 8.28 13.20 -6.34
N SER A 50 8.19 13.86 -7.50
CA SER A 50 9.24 14.73 -8.04
C SER A 50 9.35 16.10 -7.35
N GLN A 51 8.31 16.49 -6.61
CA GLN A 51 8.20 17.79 -5.92
C GLN A 51 8.50 17.68 -4.42
N LEU A 52 8.56 16.46 -3.91
CA LEU A 52 8.71 16.16 -2.49
C LEU A 52 10.12 16.52 -1.94
N PRO A 53 11.22 16.34 -2.68
CA PRO A 53 12.53 16.77 -2.21
C PRO A 53 12.67 18.29 -2.15
N THR A 54 13.05 18.81 -0.99
CA THR A 54 13.44 20.21 -0.79
C THR A 54 14.70 20.52 -1.60
N ARG A 55 14.69 21.65 -2.31
CA ARG A 55 15.86 22.13 -3.07
C ARG A 55 16.69 23.11 -2.24
N PRO A 56 18.00 23.26 -2.51
CA PRO A 56 18.79 24.34 -1.93
C PRO A 56 18.16 25.69 -2.25
N TRP A 57 17.93 26.54 -1.25
CA TRP A 57 17.19 27.79 -1.42
C TRP A 57 18.08 29.01 -1.68
N ALA A 58 19.36 28.97 -1.31
CA ALA A 58 20.26 30.12 -1.37
C ALA A 58 21.44 29.93 -2.34
N GLY A 59 21.58 28.75 -2.95
CA GLY A 59 22.68 28.46 -3.89
C GLY A 59 24.05 28.40 -3.21
N ASP A 60 24.09 28.42 -1.88
CA ASP A 60 25.31 28.32 -1.08
C ASP A 60 25.52 26.89 -0.52
N PRO A 61 26.73 26.57 -0.03
CA PRO A 61 27.03 25.25 0.52
C PRO A 61 26.15 24.85 1.72
N ILE A 62 25.73 25.81 2.55
CA ILE A 62 24.94 25.54 3.77
C ILE A 62 23.52 25.12 3.38
N SER A 63 22.89 25.83 2.45
CA SER A 63 21.57 25.48 1.93
C SER A 63 21.59 24.14 1.19
N SER A 64 22.70 23.81 0.52
CA SER A 64 22.90 22.50 -0.11
C SER A 64 22.98 21.38 0.94
N GLU A 65 23.82 21.53 1.96
CA GLU A 65 23.95 20.54 3.04
C GLU A 65 22.65 20.38 3.84
N THR A 66 22.01 21.49 4.17
CA THR A 66 20.78 21.48 4.97
C THR A 66 19.61 20.85 4.21
N SER A 67 19.43 21.19 2.92
CA SER A 67 18.38 20.58 2.11
C SER A 67 18.59 19.07 1.95
N LYS A 68 19.85 18.61 1.82
CA LYS A 68 20.20 17.19 1.79
C LYS A 68 19.82 16.49 3.10
N ALA A 69 20.32 16.98 4.24
CA ALA A 69 20.04 16.36 5.55
C ALA A 69 18.54 16.37 5.89
N PHE A 70 17.81 17.43 5.51
CA PHE A 70 16.36 17.49 5.66
C PHE A 70 15.66 16.42 4.81
N ASN A 71 16.03 16.27 3.54
CA ASN A 71 15.41 15.29 2.64
C ASN A 71 15.63 13.85 3.10
N GLU A 72 16.83 13.52 3.58
CA GLU A 72 17.16 12.20 4.16
C GLU A 72 16.23 11.85 5.33
N GLN A 73 15.89 12.84 6.16
CA GLN A 73 15.03 12.62 7.32
C GLN A 73 13.53 12.73 7.03
N THR A 74 13.14 13.33 5.90
CA THR A 74 11.74 13.64 5.58
C THR A 74 11.32 13.00 4.27
N SER A 75 11.67 13.60 3.13
CA SER A 75 11.19 13.22 1.81
C SER A 75 11.52 11.79 1.45
N GLU A 76 12.72 11.30 1.76
CA GLU A 76 13.13 9.92 1.49
C GLU A 76 12.34 8.91 2.33
N LYS A 77 12.14 9.20 3.62
CA LYS A 77 11.33 8.35 4.52
C LYS A 77 9.87 8.35 4.09
N ALA A 78 9.33 9.49 3.70
CA ALA A 78 7.96 9.61 3.19
C ALA A 78 7.79 8.77 1.91
N LEU A 79 8.69 8.91 0.93
CA LEU A 79 8.66 8.12 -0.31
C LEU A 79 8.79 6.61 -0.02
N THR A 80 9.61 6.23 0.97
CA THR A 80 9.73 4.84 1.41
C THR A 80 8.42 4.32 2.00
N ALA A 81 7.78 5.07 2.88
CA ALA A 81 6.50 4.70 3.49
C ALA A 81 5.38 4.58 2.43
N LEU A 82 5.33 5.51 1.48
CA LEU A 82 4.39 5.49 0.36
C LEU A 82 4.60 4.27 -0.54
N THR A 83 5.86 3.94 -0.84
CA THR A 83 6.21 2.74 -1.60
C THR A 83 5.82 1.46 -0.86
N PHE A 84 5.97 1.42 0.46
CA PHE A 84 5.54 0.30 1.27
C PHE A 84 4.02 0.14 1.27
N TYR A 85 3.28 1.24 1.43
CA TYR A 85 1.82 1.22 1.38
C TYR A 85 1.29 0.74 0.02
N LYS A 86 1.90 1.17 -1.09
CA LYS A 86 1.60 0.63 -2.43
C LYS A 86 1.74 -0.90 -2.49
N LYS A 87 2.83 -1.44 -1.94
CA LYS A 87 3.05 -2.90 -1.87
C LYS A 87 1.96 -3.59 -1.05
N GLN A 88 1.46 -2.97 0.01
CA GLN A 88 0.34 -3.52 0.79
C GLN A 88 -0.95 -3.58 -0.03
N LEU A 89 -1.28 -2.52 -0.78
CA LEU A 89 -2.46 -2.51 -1.68
C LEU A 89 -2.37 -3.63 -2.72
N LEU A 90 -1.23 -3.74 -3.41
CA LEU A 90 -0.98 -4.82 -4.38
C LEU A 90 -1.08 -6.21 -3.75
N GLY A 91 -0.54 -6.38 -2.54
CA GLY A 91 -0.62 -7.64 -1.81
C GLY A 91 -2.05 -8.04 -1.49
N VAL A 92 -2.92 -7.10 -1.11
CA VAL A 92 -4.34 -7.37 -0.85
C VAL A 92 -5.08 -7.76 -2.14
N ILE A 93 -4.83 -7.06 -3.25
CA ILE A 93 -5.43 -7.38 -4.55
C ILE A 93 -5.06 -8.81 -4.98
N ASP A 94 -3.78 -9.17 -4.88
CA ASP A 94 -3.31 -10.51 -5.25
C ASP A 94 -3.92 -11.61 -4.35
N GLN A 95 -4.06 -11.33 -3.05
CA GLN A 95 -4.74 -12.25 -2.13
C GLN A 95 -6.21 -12.43 -2.49
N LEU A 96 -6.95 -11.34 -2.75
CA LEU A 96 -8.36 -11.42 -3.13
C LEU A 96 -8.54 -12.19 -4.44
N ARG A 97 -7.66 -11.98 -5.43
CA ARG A 97 -7.67 -12.74 -6.69
C ARG A 97 -7.47 -14.25 -6.45
N LYS A 98 -6.46 -14.62 -5.65
CA LYS A 98 -6.21 -16.03 -5.30
C LYS A 98 -7.40 -16.68 -4.62
N ILE A 99 -8.04 -15.97 -3.69
CA ILE A 99 -9.23 -16.49 -2.99
C ILE A 99 -10.39 -16.64 -3.99
N GLU A 100 -10.62 -15.67 -4.88
CA GLU A 100 -11.65 -15.75 -5.93
C GLU A 100 -11.45 -16.96 -6.85
N GLU A 101 -10.21 -17.20 -7.30
CA GLU A 101 -9.85 -18.36 -8.13
C GLU A 101 -10.11 -19.68 -7.40
N GLN A 102 -9.74 -19.78 -6.12
CA GLN A 102 -10.01 -20.96 -5.29
C GLN A 102 -11.50 -21.25 -5.15
N TYR A 103 -12.33 -20.22 -4.92
CA TYR A 103 -13.79 -20.41 -4.85
C TYR A 103 -14.37 -20.90 -6.18
N ARG A 104 -13.93 -20.34 -7.31
CA ARG A 104 -14.42 -20.77 -8.63
C ARG A 104 -14.06 -22.22 -8.95
N MET A 105 -12.86 -22.68 -8.56
CA MET A 105 -12.47 -24.08 -8.77
C MET A 105 -13.33 -25.03 -7.93
N VAL A 106 -13.52 -24.74 -6.64
CA VAL A 106 -14.32 -25.60 -5.74
C VAL A 106 -15.79 -25.66 -6.17
N GLU A 107 -16.38 -24.52 -6.56
CA GLU A 107 -17.77 -24.50 -7.03
C GLU A 107 -17.92 -25.21 -8.38
N GLY A 108 -16.92 -25.05 -9.28
CA GLY A 108 -16.86 -25.75 -10.55
C GLY A 108 -16.76 -27.27 -10.38
N ASP A 109 -15.90 -27.74 -9.48
CA ASP A 109 -15.72 -29.15 -9.16
C ASP A 109 -16.99 -29.76 -8.54
N ASN A 110 -17.66 -29.05 -7.63
CA ASN A 110 -18.92 -29.49 -7.03
C ASN A 110 -20.05 -29.58 -8.07
N THR A 111 -20.16 -28.58 -8.95
CA THR A 111 -21.17 -28.57 -10.01
C THR A 111 -20.94 -29.72 -11.00
N ALA A 112 -19.68 -30.02 -11.33
CA ALA A 112 -19.31 -31.13 -12.21
C ALA A 112 -19.59 -32.50 -11.59
N LEU A 113 -19.36 -32.67 -10.28
CA LEU A 113 -19.65 -33.91 -9.56
C LEU A 113 -21.15 -34.19 -9.44
N TRP A 114 -21.97 -33.17 -9.14
CA TRP A 114 -23.42 -33.33 -9.05
C TRP A 114 -24.11 -33.45 -10.40
N GLY A 115 -23.63 -32.75 -11.43
CA GLY A 115 -24.13 -32.91 -12.80
C GLY A 115 -23.97 -34.34 -13.34
N LYS A 116 -22.95 -35.06 -12.87
CA LYS A 116 -22.70 -36.46 -13.22
C LYS A 116 -23.67 -37.43 -12.53
N HIS A 117 -24.07 -37.14 -11.30
CA HIS A 117 -24.99 -37.99 -10.53
C HIS A 117 -26.48 -37.80 -10.87
N LEU A 118 -26.86 -36.74 -11.59
CA LEU A 118 -28.23 -36.55 -12.08
C LEU A 118 -28.52 -37.21 -13.45
N GLN A 119 -27.49 -37.76 -14.11
CA GLN A 119 -27.61 -38.44 -15.41
C GLN A 119 -27.63 -39.97 -15.33
N ASP A 120 -27.54 -40.54 -14.13
CA ASP A 120 -27.74 -41.97 -13.84
C ASP A 120 -29.17 -42.21 -13.31
#